data_AF-A0A840UCX3-F1
#
_entry.id   AF-A0A840UCX3-F1
#
_cell.length_a   1.000
_cell.length_b   1.000
_cell.length_c   1.000
_cell.angle_alpha   90.00
_cell.angle_beta   90.00
_cell.angle_gamma   90.00
#
_symmetry.space_group_name_H-M   'P 1'
#
loop_
_entity.id
_entity.type
_entity.pdbx_description
1 polymer ?
#
loop_
_entity_poly.entity_id
_entity_poly.type
_entity_poly.pdbx_seq_one_letter_code
_entity_poly.pdbx_strand_id
1 'polypeptide(L)'
;MIKGLAITPPVLGRISIGRVVEKNGIRLPQKDNQFTITSQIQEKDGWVLHPLDEELRKDAPNNKLRTIPVRMLFNDADLNLRAEYTMFDRKSGRPMCVGNGDTCKRLTQSGVQSLPCPGPTLCEFGKGGLCKPYGRLNVKIGDDDDLGTFIFRTTGYNSIRTLAARLSYYQAVSGGLLAYMPLELKLRGKSTTQSHRTPIFYVDLVIKEGVSLQEAVAEAKETAKKVAEEGIDQAALDAAAAKGFGNTLFEYDEDEMSQVIEEFYPSSAPEDAVSSSIVSGLRENLKAARSIAG
;
A
#
# COMPACT_ATOMS: atom_id res chain seq x y z
N MET A 1 1.43 -30.00 5.19
CA MET A 1 1.23 -28.53 5.14
C MET A 1 0.21 -28.13 6.19
N ILE A 2 0.49 -27.09 6.97
CA ILE A 2 -0.46 -26.53 7.94
C ILE A 2 -1.61 -25.92 7.13
N LYS A 3 -2.84 -26.40 7.35
CA LYS A 3 -4.02 -25.79 6.73
C LYS A 3 -4.20 -24.39 7.30
N GLY A 4 -4.40 -23.39 6.44
CA GLY A 4 -4.59 -22.00 6.87
C GLY A 4 -3.32 -21.16 6.92
N LEU A 5 -2.12 -21.74 6.71
CA LEU A 5 -0.88 -20.99 6.70
C LEU A 5 -0.70 -20.28 5.35
N ALA A 6 -0.64 -18.95 5.40
CA ALA A 6 -0.29 -18.13 4.25
C ALA A 6 1.15 -18.42 3.83
N ILE A 7 1.35 -18.76 2.56
CA ILE A 7 2.69 -18.81 1.97
C ILE A 7 2.81 -17.57 1.12
N THR A 8 3.45 -16.55 1.67
CA THR A 8 3.77 -15.29 1.00
C THR A 8 5.27 -15.24 0.68
N PRO A 9 5.70 -14.39 -0.25
CA PRO A 9 7.13 -14.14 -0.45
C PRO A 9 7.81 -13.75 0.87
N PRO A 10 9.04 -14.21 1.11
CA PRO A 10 9.86 -13.69 2.21
C PRO A 10 9.99 -12.17 2.07
N VAL A 11 9.64 -11.45 3.13
CA VAL A 11 9.85 -10.01 3.20
C VAL A 11 11.27 -9.79 3.70
N LEU A 12 12.00 -8.85 3.12
CA LEU A 12 13.35 -8.40 3.53
C LEU A 12 13.28 -7.06 4.25
N GLY A 13 12.31 -6.25 3.87
CA GLY A 13 12.14 -4.89 4.36
C GLY A 13 10.84 -4.26 3.90
N ARG A 14 10.65 -3.01 4.28
CA ARG A 14 9.43 -2.24 4.05
C ARG A 14 9.74 -1.01 3.23
N ILE A 15 8.79 -0.61 2.38
CA ILE A 15 8.80 0.68 1.68
C ILE A 15 7.67 1.51 2.28
N SER A 16 7.96 2.74 2.68
CA SER A 16 6.95 3.69 3.17
C SER A 16 7.01 5.02 2.43
N ILE A 17 5.90 5.77 2.47
CA ILE A 17 5.79 7.14 1.95
C ILE A 17 5.27 8.09 3.03
N GLY A 18 5.72 7.85 4.26
CA GLY A 18 5.29 8.56 5.45
C GLY A 18 5.88 7.95 6.72
N ARG A 19 5.70 8.67 7.81
CA ARG A 19 6.19 8.31 9.15
C ARG A 19 5.20 8.72 10.21
N VAL A 20 5.33 8.14 11.39
CA VAL A 20 4.57 8.55 12.57
C VAL A 20 5.32 9.70 13.23
N VAL A 21 4.64 10.81 13.49
CA VAL A 21 5.20 11.96 14.22
C VAL A 21 4.40 12.21 15.48
N GLU A 22 5.09 12.54 16.56
CA GLU A 22 4.44 12.95 17.80
C GLU A 22 4.20 14.45 17.79
N LYS A 23 2.94 14.86 17.99
CA LYS A 23 2.53 16.26 18.16
C LYS A 23 1.67 16.35 19.42
N ASN A 24 2.12 17.14 20.39
CA ASN A 24 1.41 17.36 21.66
C ASN A 24 1.08 16.04 22.41
N GLY A 25 2.00 15.07 22.44
CA GLY A 25 1.77 13.77 23.09
C GLY A 25 0.89 12.80 22.28
N ILE A 26 0.47 13.17 21.07
CA ILE A 26 -0.34 12.33 20.17
C ILE A 26 0.51 11.91 18.98
N ARG A 27 0.61 10.59 18.76
CA ARG A 27 1.23 10.02 17.56
C ARG A 27 0.27 10.12 16.38
N LEU A 28 0.70 10.81 15.32
CA LEU A 28 -0.08 11.05 14.12
C LEU A 28 0.67 10.58 12.87
N PRO A 29 0.01 9.90 11.91
CA PRO A 29 0.63 9.59 10.63
C PRO A 29 0.84 10.86 9.82
N GLN A 30 2.08 11.06 9.35
CA GLN A 30 2.45 12.13 8.43
C GLN A 30 2.85 11.51 7.08
N LYS A 31 2.19 11.96 6.01
CA LYS A 31 2.59 11.61 4.65
C LYS A 31 3.84 12.40 4.26
N ASP A 32 4.82 11.68 3.72
CA ASP A 32 6.05 12.25 3.20
C ASP A 32 5.99 12.34 1.68
N ASN A 33 6.86 13.18 1.14
CA ASN A 33 7.01 13.39 -0.30
C ASN A 33 8.28 12.70 -0.85
N GLN A 34 8.68 11.62 -0.20
CA GLN A 34 9.77 10.73 -0.56
C GLN A 34 9.44 9.32 -0.04
N PHE A 35 10.14 8.32 -0.60
CA PHE A 35 10.17 6.98 -0.05
C PHE A 35 11.15 6.88 1.11
N THR A 36 10.94 5.87 1.96
CA THR A 36 11.91 5.35 2.92
C THR A 36 11.91 3.82 2.84
N ILE A 37 13.09 3.22 2.81
CA ILE A 37 13.27 1.76 2.82
C ILE A 37 13.85 1.34 4.18
N THR A 38 13.17 0.44 4.87
CA THR A 38 13.59 -0.06 6.17
C THR A 38 13.76 -1.57 6.15
N SER A 39 14.58 -2.09 7.06
CA SER A 39 14.64 -3.51 7.36
C SER A 39 13.35 -3.99 8.07
N GLN A 40 13.33 -5.25 8.48
CA GLN A 40 12.32 -5.81 9.38
C GLN A 40 12.65 -5.64 10.87
N ILE A 41 13.69 -4.87 11.21
CA ILE A 41 14.06 -4.61 12.60
C ILE A 41 13.39 -3.32 13.06
N GLN A 42 12.63 -3.42 14.14
CA GLN A 42 12.04 -2.27 14.82
C GLN A 42 12.72 -2.06 16.18
N GLU A 43 13.29 -0.88 16.37
CA GLU A 43 13.86 -0.41 17.63
C GLU A 43 12.91 0.58 18.33
N LYS A 44 13.29 1.04 19.52
CA LYS A 44 12.49 2.01 20.30
C LYS A 44 12.17 3.29 19.52
N ASP A 45 13.10 3.73 18.69
CA ASP A 45 13.01 4.98 17.92
C ASP A 45 12.38 4.80 16.53
N GLY A 46 12.03 3.57 16.15
CA GLY A 46 11.37 3.25 14.89
C GLY A 46 12.03 2.12 14.11
N TRP A 47 11.70 2.04 12.82
CA TRP A 47 12.26 1.03 11.92
C TRP A 47 13.70 1.37 11.55
N VAL A 48 14.58 0.38 11.61
CA VAL A 48 15.98 0.52 11.20
C VAL A 48 16.04 0.62 9.68
N LEU A 49 16.73 1.65 9.16
CA LEU A 49 16.90 1.87 7.72
C LEU A 49 17.62 0.68 7.08
N HIS A 50 17.16 0.31 5.89
CA HIS A 50 17.85 -0.70 5.08
C HIS A 50 19.05 -0.05 4.37
N PRO A 51 20.20 -0.73 4.18
CA PRO A 51 21.35 -0.18 3.44
C PRO A 51 21.00 0.41 2.07
N LEU A 52 20.08 -0.24 1.34
CA LEU A 52 19.55 0.23 0.06
C LEU A 52 18.88 1.62 0.13
N ASP A 53 18.36 2.05 1.28
CA ASP A 53 17.80 3.41 1.42
C ASP A 53 18.89 4.46 1.23
N GLU A 54 20.05 4.26 1.84
CA GLU A 54 21.18 5.18 1.71
C GLU A 54 21.78 5.13 0.30
N GLU A 55 21.92 3.93 -0.26
CA GLU A 55 22.44 3.72 -1.61
C GLU A 55 21.61 4.44 -2.66
N LEU A 56 20.29 4.18 -2.70
CA LEU A 56 19.42 4.80 -3.69
C LEU A 56 19.25 6.31 -3.50
N ARG A 57 19.48 6.83 -2.28
CA ARG A 57 19.47 8.27 -2.03
C ARG A 57 20.66 9.00 -2.61
N LYS A 58 21.83 8.35 -2.68
CA LYS A 58 23.06 8.97 -3.24
C LYS A 58 22.86 9.39 -4.70
N ASP A 59 22.09 8.60 -5.44
CA ASP A 59 21.77 8.87 -6.85
C ASP A 59 20.51 9.75 -7.02
N ALA A 60 19.77 9.99 -5.92
CA ALA A 60 18.54 10.77 -5.96
C ALA A 60 18.82 12.29 -5.90
N PRO A 61 18.15 13.11 -6.73
CA PRO A 61 18.27 14.56 -6.65
C PRO A 61 17.95 15.09 -5.24
N ASN A 62 18.86 15.87 -4.67
CA ASN A 62 18.76 16.43 -3.31
C ASN A 62 18.60 15.37 -2.20
N ASN A 63 19.15 14.16 -2.37
CA ASN A 63 19.03 13.03 -1.44
C ASN A 63 17.57 12.62 -1.16
N LYS A 64 16.67 12.95 -2.09
CA LYS A 64 15.23 12.76 -1.94
C LYS A 64 14.73 11.63 -2.82
N LEU A 65 14.63 10.45 -2.22
CA LEU A 65 14.21 9.24 -2.92
C LEU A 65 12.74 9.36 -3.39
N ARG A 66 12.53 9.58 -4.68
CA ARG A 66 11.18 9.68 -5.30
C ARG A 66 10.91 8.60 -6.34
N THR A 67 11.93 7.80 -6.64
CA THR A 67 11.89 6.70 -7.59
C THR A 67 12.67 5.54 -6.98
N ILE A 68 12.14 4.33 -7.05
CA ILE A 68 12.83 3.09 -6.65
C ILE A 68 12.77 2.15 -7.85
N PRO A 69 13.91 1.72 -8.42
CA PRO A 69 13.95 0.64 -9.41
C PRO A 69 13.43 -0.65 -8.77
N VAL A 70 12.48 -1.30 -9.43
CA VAL A 70 11.85 -2.52 -8.92
C VAL A 70 11.65 -3.56 -10.00
N ARG A 71 11.61 -4.83 -9.59
CA ARG A 71 11.09 -5.94 -10.40
C ARG A 71 9.95 -6.62 -9.65
N MET A 72 9.06 -7.26 -10.39
CA MET A 72 8.03 -8.11 -9.79
C MET A 72 8.60 -9.51 -9.57
N LEU A 73 8.15 -10.20 -8.52
CA LEU A 73 8.57 -11.59 -8.28
C LEU A 73 7.78 -12.56 -9.16
N PHE A 74 6.54 -12.22 -9.47
CA PHE A 74 5.62 -13.07 -10.22
C PHE A 74 5.17 -12.42 -11.52
N ASN A 75 4.78 -13.23 -12.51
CA ASN A 75 4.18 -12.72 -13.74
C ASN A 75 2.70 -12.33 -13.56
N ASP A 76 2.00 -12.94 -12.60
CA ASP A 76 0.64 -12.58 -12.23
C ASP A 76 0.61 -11.32 -11.34
N ALA A 77 -0.15 -10.31 -11.76
CA ALA A 77 -0.34 -9.07 -11.03
C ALA A 77 -0.91 -9.27 -9.61
N ASP A 78 -1.84 -10.20 -9.42
CA ASP A 78 -2.55 -10.42 -8.16
C ASP A 78 -1.65 -11.11 -7.11
N LEU A 79 -0.61 -11.82 -7.56
CA LEU A 79 0.42 -12.39 -6.69
C LEU A 79 1.39 -11.32 -6.14
N ASN A 80 1.56 -10.21 -6.88
CA ASN A 80 2.43 -9.11 -6.47
C ASN A 80 1.68 -8.05 -5.64
N LEU A 81 0.46 -7.66 -6.04
CA LEU A 81 -0.38 -6.69 -5.33
C LEU A 81 -1.66 -7.34 -4.84
N ARG A 82 -1.80 -7.44 -3.52
CA ARG A 82 -3.06 -7.85 -2.89
C ARG A 82 -3.81 -6.61 -2.42
N ALA A 83 -4.97 -6.37 -3.01
CA ALA A 83 -5.84 -5.24 -2.72
C ALA A 83 -7.21 -5.72 -2.26
N GLU A 84 -7.52 -5.52 -0.98
CA GLU A 84 -8.73 -6.03 -0.35
C GLU A 84 -9.37 -4.96 0.53
N TYR A 85 -10.69 -5.03 0.71
CA TYR A 85 -11.38 -4.29 1.76
C TYR A 85 -11.19 -4.99 3.09
N THR A 86 -10.51 -4.33 4.02
CA THR A 86 -10.18 -4.91 5.33
C THR A 86 -10.73 -4.05 6.46
N MET A 87 -11.27 -4.73 7.47
CA MET A 87 -11.61 -4.15 8.76
C MET A 87 -10.79 -4.85 9.84
N PHE A 88 -10.05 -4.08 10.63
CA PHE A 88 -9.23 -4.58 11.72
C PHE A 88 -9.90 -4.37 13.07
N ASP A 89 -9.65 -5.24 14.04
CA ASP A 89 -10.03 -4.99 15.42
C ASP A 89 -9.20 -3.82 15.98
N ARG A 90 -9.85 -2.90 16.70
CA ARG A 90 -9.20 -1.67 17.17
C ARG A 90 -8.17 -1.90 18.28
N LYS A 91 -8.28 -2.99 19.02
CA LYS A 91 -7.41 -3.28 20.18
C LYS A 91 -6.24 -4.14 19.78
N SER A 92 -6.52 -5.19 19.03
CA SER A 92 -5.50 -6.15 18.61
C SER A 92 -4.88 -5.78 17.27
N GLY A 93 -5.59 -5.11 16.35
CA GLY A 93 -5.09 -4.92 14.99
C GLY A 93 -5.21 -6.18 14.13
N ARG A 94 -5.91 -7.23 14.61
CA ARG A 94 -6.20 -8.43 13.83
C ARG A 94 -7.31 -8.19 12.82
N PRO A 95 -7.24 -8.75 11.60
CA PRO A 95 -8.31 -8.62 10.62
C PRO A 95 -9.59 -9.32 11.14
N MET A 96 -10.68 -8.56 11.18
CA MET A 96 -12.02 -9.04 11.54
C MET A 96 -12.82 -9.40 10.29
N CYS A 97 -12.55 -8.74 9.17
CA CYS A 97 -13.21 -8.98 7.89
C CYS A 97 -12.27 -8.59 6.76
N VAL A 98 -12.13 -9.46 5.76
CA VAL A 98 -11.39 -9.22 4.52
C VAL A 98 -12.29 -9.58 3.35
N GLY A 99 -12.48 -8.68 2.40
CA GLY A 99 -13.39 -8.90 1.26
C GLY A 99 -12.98 -8.15 0.01
N ASN A 100 -13.64 -8.48 -1.09
CA ASN A 100 -13.33 -7.94 -2.43
C ASN A 100 -14.44 -7.06 -3.01
N GLY A 101 -15.49 -6.77 -2.23
CA GLY A 101 -16.67 -6.02 -2.71
C GLY A 101 -17.73 -6.89 -3.38
N ASP A 102 -17.56 -8.20 -3.35
CA ASP A 102 -18.59 -9.19 -3.70
C ASP A 102 -18.79 -10.18 -2.54
N THR A 103 -17.71 -10.79 -2.06
CA THR A 103 -17.70 -11.66 -0.88
C THR A 103 -16.65 -11.23 0.13
N CYS A 104 -16.80 -11.66 1.38
CA CYS A 104 -15.80 -11.49 2.41
C CYS A 104 -15.66 -12.74 3.30
N LYS A 105 -14.47 -12.90 3.87
CA LYS A 105 -14.21 -13.75 5.03
C LYS A 105 -14.32 -12.88 6.28
N ARG A 106 -15.23 -13.25 7.18
CA ARG A 106 -15.52 -12.51 8.41
C ARG A 106 -15.34 -13.41 9.62
N LEU A 107 -14.66 -12.91 10.64
CA LEU A 107 -14.60 -13.53 11.95
C LEU A 107 -15.93 -13.31 12.68
N THR A 108 -16.61 -14.39 13.02
CA THR A 108 -17.85 -14.40 13.81
C THR A 108 -17.65 -15.24 15.08
N GLN A 109 -18.66 -15.30 15.93
CA GLN A 109 -18.64 -16.16 17.12
C GLN A 109 -18.50 -17.66 16.77
N SER A 110 -18.87 -18.05 15.55
CA SER A 110 -18.77 -19.43 15.05
C SER A 110 -17.50 -19.68 14.23
N GLY A 111 -16.53 -18.77 14.28
CA GLY A 111 -15.30 -18.83 13.48
C GLY A 111 -15.38 -18.02 12.19
N VAL A 112 -14.53 -18.35 11.23
CA VAL A 112 -14.43 -17.62 9.96
C VAL A 112 -15.53 -18.06 8.99
N GLN A 113 -16.36 -17.13 8.54
CA GLN A 113 -17.47 -17.39 7.62
C GLN A 113 -17.32 -16.62 6.31
N SER A 114 -17.77 -17.22 5.21
CA SER A 114 -17.91 -16.56 3.92
C SER A 114 -19.26 -15.86 3.85
N LEU A 115 -19.29 -14.55 3.64
CA LEU A 115 -20.51 -13.74 3.62
C LEU A 115 -20.51 -12.80 2.39
N PRO A 116 -21.68 -12.29 1.96
CA PRO A 116 -21.75 -11.21 0.97
C PRO A 116 -21.04 -9.94 1.48
N CYS A 117 -20.34 -9.26 0.58
CA CYS A 117 -19.61 -8.02 0.85
C CYS A 117 -20.10 -6.92 -0.10
N PRO A 118 -21.07 -6.08 0.28
CA PRO A 118 -21.59 -5.04 -0.60
C PRO A 118 -20.62 -3.83 -0.76
N GLY A 119 -19.34 -4.01 -0.40
CA GLY A 119 -18.34 -2.94 -0.35
C GLY A 119 -18.45 -2.03 0.90
N PRO A 120 -17.43 -1.20 1.15
CA PRO A 120 -17.31 -0.41 2.38
C PRO A 120 -18.42 0.65 2.56
N THR A 121 -19.03 1.13 1.48
CA THR A 121 -20.08 2.15 1.52
C THR A 121 -21.41 1.61 2.04
N LEU A 122 -21.71 0.33 1.76
CA LEU A 122 -23.00 -0.29 2.07
C LEU A 122 -22.90 -1.37 3.17
N CYS A 123 -21.68 -1.71 3.60
CA CYS A 123 -21.46 -2.73 4.60
C CYS A 123 -21.74 -2.20 6.01
N GLU A 124 -22.84 -2.63 6.62
CA GLU A 124 -23.18 -2.27 8.01
C GLU A 124 -22.12 -2.71 9.03
N PHE A 125 -21.43 -3.84 8.79
CA PHE A 125 -20.36 -4.32 9.68
C PHE A 125 -19.14 -3.38 9.66
N GLY A 126 -18.82 -2.83 8.49
CA GLY A 126 -17.68 -1.93 8.27
C GLY A 126 -18.01 -0.43 8.33
N LYS A 127 -19.24 -0.09 8.77
CA LYS A 127 -19.81 1.26 8.72
C LYS A 127 -18.98 2.26 9.54
N GLY A 128 -19.06 3.54 9.17
CA GLY A 128 -18.27 4.60 9.82
C GLY A 128 -16.79 4.58 9.42
N GLY A 129 -16.46 3.99 8.25
CA GLY A 129 -15.10 3.97 7.71
C GLY A 129 -14.17 2.96 8.38
N LEU A 130 -14.72 1.94 9.05
CA LEU A 130 -13.93 0.87 9.69
C LEU A 130 -13.40 -0.14 8.66
N CYS A 131 -14.11 -0.31 7.56
CA CYS A 131 -13.67 -1.10 6.42
C CYS A 131 -13.03 -0.19 5.37
N LYS A 132 -11.74 -0.38 5.08
CA LYS A 132 -10.96 0.44 4.14
C LYS A 132 -10.28 -0.44 3.10
N PRO A 133 -10.00 0.08 1.89
CA PRO A 133 -9.12 -0.62 0.97
C PRO A 133 -7.72 -0.72 1.58
N TYR A 134 -7.10 -1.88 1.43
CA TYR A 134 -5.78 -2.19 1.96
C TYR A 134 -4.97 -2.91 0.88
N GLY A 135 -3.92 -2.23 0.41
CA GLY A 135 -3.01 -2.73 -0.62
C GLY A 135 -1.70 -3.18 0.00
N ARG A 136 -1.24 -4.36 -0.40
CA ARG A 136 0.05 -4.95 -0.04
C ARG A 136 0.77 -5.36 -1.32
N LEU A 137 1.75 -4.55 -1.71
CA LEU A 137 2.57 -4.77 -2.89
C LEU A 137 3.92 -5.34 -2.46
N ASN A 138 4.28 -6.51 -2.99
CA ASN A 138 5.62 -7.06 -2.87
C ASN A 138 6.42 -6.77 -4.13
N VAL A 139 7.65 -6.27 -3.98
CA VAL A 139 8.56 -5.97 -5.09
C VAL A 139 9.98 -6.41 -4.76
N LYS A 140 10.79 -6.70 -5.78
CA LYS A 140 12.24 -6.86 -5.62
C LYS A 140 12.93 -5.52 -5.80
N ILE A 141 13.95 -5.25 -4.98
CA ILE A 141 14.89 -4.13 -5.13
C ILE A 141 16.29 -4.74 -5.16
N GLY A 142 17.08 -4.44 -6.19
CA GLY A 142 18.41 -5.02 -6.35
C GLY A 142 18.39 -6.53 -6.66
N ASP A 143 19.51 -7.19 -6.36
CA ASP A 143 19.80 -8.60 -6.67
C ASP A 143 20.31 -9.41 -5.46
N ASP A 144 20.23 -8.87 -4.24
CA ASP A 144 20.84 -9.49 -3.05
C ASP A 144 20.16 -10.79 -2.58
N ASP A 145 18.87 -10.96 -2.88
CA ASP A 145 18.11 -12.18 -2.59
C ASP A 145 17.22 -12.57 -3.79
N ASP A 146 17.24 -13.84 -4.15
CA ASP A 146 16.56 -14.37 -5.34
C ASP A 146 15.03 -14.37 -5.21
N LEU A 147 14.49 -14.59 -4.00
CA LEU A 147 13.05 -14.74 -3.76
C LEU A 147 12.49 -13.75 -2.71
N GLY A 148 13.38 -13.00 -2.07
CA GLY A 148 13.06 -11.97 -1.09
C GLY A 148 12.47 -10.72 -1.73
N THR A 149 11.55 -10.08 -1.01
CA THR A 149 10.80 -8.92 -1.48
C THR A 149 10.74 -7.81 -0.44
N PHE A 150 10.54 -6.58 -0.88
CA PHE A 150 10.17 -5.45 -0.06
C PHE A 150 8.67 -5.23 -0.14
N ILE A 151 8.03 -4.98 1.00
CA ILE A 151 6.58 -4.77 1.07
C ILE A 151 6.23 -3.28 1.14
N PHE A 152 5.40 -2.82 0.22
CA PHE A 152 4.75 -1.51 0.26
C PHE A 152 3.28 -1.69 0.66
N ARG A 153 2.91 -1.11 1.82
CA ARG A 153 1.56 -1.18 2.37
C ARG A 153 0.88 0.17 2.27
N THR A 154 -0.41 0.17 1.93
CA THR A 154 -1.15 1.42 1.82
C THR A 154 -2.65 1.25 1.97
N THR A 155 -3.29 2.24 2.60
CA THR A 155 -4.75 2.44 2.55
C THR A 155 -5.17 3.46 1.49
N GLY A 156 -4.20 4.00 0.74
CA GLY A 156 -4.40 5.07 -0.22
C GLY A 156 -5.04 4.60 -1.52
N TYR A 157 -6.33 4.92 -1.72
CA TYR A 157 -7.07 4.56 -2.93
C TYR A 157 -6.36 4.92 -4.24
N ASN A 158 -5.69 6.08 -4.31
CA ASN A 158 -4.96 6.49 -5.52
C ASN A 158 -3.75 5.60 -5.82
N SER A 159 -3.02 5.16 -4.78
CA SER A 159 -1.91 4.22 -4.96
C SER A 159 -2.45 2.87 -5.40
N ILE A 160 -3.42 2.31 -4.66
CA ILE A 160 -4.00 0.98 -4.94
C ILE A 160 -4.55 0.90 -6.37
N ARG A 161 -5.40 1.85 -6.76
CA ARG A 161 -6.00 1.89 -8.10
C ARG A 161 -4.95 1.98 -9.20
N THR A 162 -3.94 2.83 -9.01
CA THR A 162 -2.91 3.06 -10.03
C THR A 162 -1.99 1.85 -10.16
N LEU A 163 -1.53 1.30 -9.04
CA LEU A 163 -0.70 0.09 -9.01
C LEU A 163 -1.42 -1.11 -9.65
N ALA A 164 -2.66 -1.38 -9.26
CA ALA A 164 -3.45 -2.48 -9.82
C ALA A 164 -3.61 -2.37 -11.34
N ALA A 165 -3.95 -1.17 -11.83
CA ALA A 165 -4.07 -0.92 -13.28
C ALA A 165 -2.72 -1.09 -14.00
N ARG A 166 -1.63 -0.54 -13.45
CA ARG A 166 -0.30 -0.62 -14.07
C ARG A 166 0.22 -2.05 -14.13
N LEU A 167 0.10 -2.81 -13.04
CA LEU A 167 0.50 -4.22 -13.02
C LEU A 167 -0.28 -5.04 -14.06
N SER A 168 -1.61 -4.90 -14.08
CA SER A 168 -2.47 -5.59 -15.04
C SER A 168 -2.12 -5.24 -16.48
N TYR A 169 -1.88 -3.96 -16.76
CA TYR A 169 -1.55 -3.50 -18.10
C TYR A 169 -0.15 -3.95 -18.53
N TYR A 170 0.85 -3.88 -17.63
CA TYR A 170 2.20 -4.36 -17.94
C TYR A 170 2.26 -5.87 -18.12
N GLN A 171 1.51 -6.64 -17.33
CA GLN A 171 1.31 -8.08 -17.57
C GLN A 171 0.73 -8.33 -18.97
N ALA A 172 -0.33 -7.62 -19.35
CA ALA A 172 -0.99 -7.81 -20.64
C ALA A 172 -0.10 -7.43 -21.83
N VAL A 173 0.51 -6.23 -21.82
CA VAL A 173 1.30 -5.75 -22.97
C VAL A 173 2.64 -6.46 -23.13
N SER A 174 3.20 -7.01 -22.04
CA SER A 174 4.41 -7.83 -22.09
C SER A 174 4.17 -9.27 -22.55
N GLY A 175 2.90 -9.70 -22.62
CA GLY A 175 2.55 -11.09 -22.93
C GLY A 175 2.76 -12.04 -21.76
N GLY A 176 2.56 -11.57 -20.52
CA GLY A 176 2.73 -12.38 -19.31
C GLY A 176 4.17 -12.44 -18.79
N LEU A 177 4.98 -11.41 -19.06
CA LEU A 177 6.39 -11.32 -18.65
C LEU A 177 6.62 -10.23 -17.59
N LEU A 178 5.61 -9.98 -16.73
CA LEU A 178 5.64 -8.91 -15.75
C LEU A 178 6.85 -8.98 -14.80
N ALA A 179 7.30 -10.17 -14.41
CA ALA A 179 8.47 -10.38 -13.54
C ALA A 179 9.77 -9.82 -14.15
N TYR A 180 9.82 -9.75 -15.49
CA TYR A 180 11.01 -9.34 -16.25
C TYR A 180 10.94 -7.91 -16.76
N MET A 181 9.85 -7.18 -16.50
CA MET A 181 9.71 -5.80 -16.94
C MET A 181 10.62 -4.87 -16.11
N PRO A 182 11.38 -3.95 -16.75
CA PRO A 182 12.19 -2.97 -16.05
C PRO A 182 11.30 -1.83 -15.52
N LEU A 183 10.89 -1.94 -14.25
CA LEU A 183 9.89 -1.06 -13.64
C LEU A 183 10.50 -0.18 -12.54
N GLU A 184 9.77 0.88 -12.20
CA GLU A 184 10.09 1.81 -11.13
C GLU A 184 8.83 2.18 -10.34
N LEU A 185 8.93 2.17 -9.01
CA LEU A 185 7.96 2.85 -8.15
C LEU A 185 8.26 4.34 -8.17
N LYS A 186 7.28 5.16 -8.56
CA LYS A 186 7.44 6.62 -8.68
C LYS A 186 6.43 7.34 -7.80
N LEU A 187 6.91 8.28 -6.99
CA LEU A 187 6.06 9.10 -6.15
C LEU A 187 5.47 10.27 -6.95
N ARG A 188 4.15 10.28 -7.10
CA ARG A 188 3.40 11.31 -7.82
C ARG A 188 2.67 12.23 -6.85
N GLY A 189 2.65 13.53 -7.15
CA GLY A 189 1.85 14.53 -6.42
C GLY A 189 0.55 14.84 -7.15
N LYS A 190 -0.55 14.96 -6.42
CA LYS A 190 -1.84 15.46 -6.91
C LYS A 190 -2.50 16.36 -5.87
N SER A 191 -3.10 17.47 -6.30
CA SER A 191 -4.02 18.25 -5.48
C SER A 191 -5.45 18.00 -5.96
N THR A 192 -6.40 17.84 -5.03
CA THR A 192 -7.81 17.63 -5.35
C THR A 192 -8.69 18.57 -4.54
N THR A 193 -9.93 18.78 -4.97
CA THR A 193 -10.93 19.53 -4.19
C THR A 193 -11.16 18.88 -2.83
N GLN A 194 -11.21 17.54 -2.77
CA GLN A 194 -11.34 16.77 -1.54
C GLN A 194 -10.14 16.91 -0.59
N SER A 195 -8.97 17.31 -1.10
CA SER A 195 -7.79 17.56 -0.28
C SER A 195 -7.64 19.01 0.14
N HIS A 196 -8.67 19.84 -0.04
CA HIS A 196 -8.59 21.29 0.18
C HIS A 196 -7.38 21.94 -0.50
N ARG A 197 -7.00 21.42 -1.68
CA ARG A 197 -5.82 21.82 -2.46
C ARG A 197 -4.46 21.51 -1.80
N THR A 198 -4.43 20.84 -0.65
CA THR A 198 -3.19 20.30 -0.07
C THR A 198 -2.63 19.21 -1.00
N PRO A 199 -1.31 19.21 -1.28
CA PRO A 199 -0.68 18.16 -2.08
C PRO A 199 -0.81 16.79 -1.42
N ILE A 200 -1.30 15.80 -2.17
CA ILE A 200 -1.32 14.39 -1.78
C ILE A 200 -0.33 13.64 -2.64
N PHE A 201 0.50 12.81 -2.01
CA PHE A 201 1.40 11.89 -2.69
C PHE A 201 0.79 10.49 -2.79
N TYR A 202 1.01 9.83 -3.92
CA TYR A 202 0.63 8.44 -4.17
C TYR A 202 1.73 7.74 -4.98
N VAL A 203 1.75 6.42 -4.90
CA VAL A 203 2.72 5.58 -5.61
C VAL A 203 2.13 5.15 -6.94
N ASP A 204 2.91 5.36 -8.00
CA ASP A 204 2.65 4.89 -9.36
C ASP A 204 3.73 3.86 -9.74
N LEU A 205 3.43 3.01 -10.71
CA LEU A 205 4.36 2.03 -11.26
C LEU A 205 4.57 2.37 -12.74
N VAL A 206 5.81 2.60 -13.13
CA VAL A 206 6.17 3.03 -14.49
C VAL A 206 7.31 2.18 -15.03
N ILE A 207 7.51 2.16 -16.34
CA ILE A 207 8.75 1.66 -16.93
C ILE A 207 9.91 2.60 -16.57
N LYS A 208 11.11 2.03 -16.53
CA LYS A 208 12.36 2.77 -16.28
C LYS A 208 12.45 4.04 -17.12
N GLU A 209 12.88 5.13 -16.49
CA GLU A 209 12.98 6.42 -17.17
C GLU A 209 13.95 6.36 -18.36
N GLY A 210 13.55 6.94 -19.50
CA GLY A 210 14.31 6.91 -20.74
C GLY A 210 14.13 5.67 -21.61
N VAL A 211 13.38 4.65 -21.15
CA VAL A 211 13.07 3.44 -21.92
C VAL A 211 11.67 3.52 -22.51
N SER A 212 11.50 3.18 -23.79
CA SER A 212 10.18 3.07 -24.41
C SER A 212 9.47 1.76 -24.01
N LEU A 213 8.15 1.70 -24.17
CA LEU A 213 7.41 0.47 -23.87
C LEU A 213 7.89 -0.71 -24.72
N GLN A 214 8.20 -0.47 -25.99
CA GLN A 214 8.67 -1.49 -26.93
C GLN A 214 10.03 -2.04 -26.51
N GLU A 215 10.96 -1.17 -26.10
CA GLU A 215 12.28 -1.57 -25.59
C GLU A 215 12.14 -2.37 -24.30
N ALA A 216 11.32 -1.91 -23.34
CA ALA A 216 11.08 -2.61 -22.08
C ALA A 216 10.50 -4.01 -22.30
N VAL A 217 9.57 -4.18 -23.24
CA VAL A 217 8.99 -5.49 -23.59
C VAL A 217 10.02 -6.37 -24.31
N ALA A 218 10.88 -5.80 -25.15
CA ALA A 218 11.95 -6.54 -25.82
C ALA A 218 12.99 -7.05 -24.80
N GLU A 219 13.42 -6.20 -23.87
CA GLU A 219 14.31 -6.56 -22.75
C GLU A 219 13.71 -7.65 -21.87
N ALA A 220 12.42 -7.54 -21.53
CA ALA A 220 11.71 -8.56 -20.75
C ALA A 220 11.70 -9.92 -21.45
N LYS A 221 11.51 -9.95 -22.79
CA LYS A 221 11.54 -11.19 -23.59
C LYS A 221 12.92 -11.81 -23.65
N GLU A 222 13.95 -11.00 -23.85
CA GLU A 222 15.35 -11.48 -23.87
C GLU A 222 15.74 -12.07 -22.51
N THR A 223 15.43 -11.34 -21.43
CA THR A 223 15.68 -11.79 -20.06
C THR A 223 14.94 -13.09 -19.77
N ALA A 224 13.64 -13.17 -20.07
CA ALA A 224 12.84 -14.37 -19.86
C ALA A 224 13.40 -15.60 -20.60
N LYS A 225 13.89 -15.41 -21.83
CA LYS A 225 14.54 -16.49 -22.59
C LYS A 225 15.82 -16.94 -21.90
N LYS A 226 16.68 -16.00 -21.50
CA LYS A 226 17.95 -16.29 -20.83
C LYS A 226 17.74 -17.06 -19.53
N VAL A 227 16.87 -16.58 -18.64
CA VAL A 227 16.63 -17.28 -17.36
C VAL A 227 15.96 -18.64 -17.54
N ALA A 228 15.13 -18.82 -18.57
CA ALA A 228 14.58 -20.13 -18.90
C ALA A 228 15.67 -21.11 -19.39
N GLU A 229 16.64 -20.64 -20.18
CA GLU A 229 17.81 -21.43 -20.59
C GLU A 229 18.72 -21.79 -19.41
N GLU A 230 18.77 -20.94 -18.38
CA GLU A 230 19.47 -21.20 -17.11
C GLU A 230 18.69 -22.14 -16.17
N GLY A 231 17.44 -22.47 -16.49
CA GLY A 231 16.61 -23.44 -15.76
C GLY A 231 15.65 -22.85 -14.73
N ILE A 232 15.44 -21.52 -14.72
CA ILE A 232 14.45 -20.87 -13.84
C ILE A 232 13.04 -21.07 -14.40
N ASP A 233 12.19 -21.78 -13.65
CA ASP A 233 10.79 -21.99 -13.98
C ASP A 233 9.87 -20.99 -13.28
N GLN A 234 9.67 -19.84 -13.93
CA GLN A 234 8.79 -18.79 -13.43
C GLN A 234 7.32 -19.21 -13.37
N ALA A 235 6.86 -20.07 -14.29
CA ALA A 235 5.47 -20.54 -14.27
C ALA A 235 5.21 -21.45 -13.06
N ALA A 236 6.17 -22.31 -12.71
CA ALA A 236 6.10 -23.12 -11.49
C ALA A 236 6.17 -22.26 -10.23
N LEU A 237 6.99 -21.19 -10.22
CA LEU A 237 7.05 -20.23 -9.12
C LEU A 237 5.69 -19.54 -8.89
N ASP A 238 5.08 -19.01 -9.95
CA ASP A 238 3.75 -18.38 -9.90
C ASP A 238 2.68 -19.38 -9.42
N ALA A 239 2.70 -20.62 -9.91
CA ALA A 239 1.76 -21.66 -9.49
C ALA A 239 1.91 -22.04 -8.00
N ALA A 240 3.16 -22.12 -7.51
CA ALA A 240 3.45 -22.39 -6.11
C ALA A 240 2.93 -21.25 -5.21
N ALA A 241 3.15 -19.99 -5.63
CA ALA A 241 2.66 -18.82 -4.92
C ALA A 241 1.13 -18.74 -4.93
N ALA A 242 0.46 -18.96 -6.06
CA ALA A 242 -1.00 -18.97 -6.15
C ALA A 242 -1.63 -20.00 -5.20
N LYS A 243 -1.08 -21.21 -5.14
CA LYS A 243 -1.48 -22.25 -4.18
C LYS A 243 -1.21 -21.82 -2.73
N GLY A 244 -0.08 -21.15 -2.51
CA GLY A 244 0.33 -20.59 -1.23
C GLY A 244 -0.64 -19.55 -0.68
N PHE A 245 -0.99 -18.55 -1.49
CA PHE A 245 -1.96 -17.53 -1.13
C PHE A 245 -3.35 -18.11 -0.91
N GLY A 246 -3.79 -19.06 -1.75
CA GLY A 246 -5.08 -19.73 -1.62
C GLY A 246 -5.28 -20.53 -0.32
N ASN A 247 -4.21 -20.84 0.41
CA ASN A 247 -4.30 -21.50 1.73
C ASN A 247 -4.69 -20.54 2.86
N THR A 248 -4.67 -19.23 2.62
CA THR A 248 -4.84 -18.20 3.65
C THR A 248 -6.31 -17.94 3.97
N LEU A 249 -6.68 -17.97 5.24
CA LEU A 249 -8.00 -17.50 5.70
C LEU A 249 -7.96 -16.02 6.11
N PHE A 250 -6.91 -15.65 6.84
CA PHE A 250 -6.51 -14.29 7.17
C PHE A 250 -5.00 -14.26 7.20
N GLU A 251 -4.40 -13.24 6.61
CA GLU A 251 -3.00 -12.96 6.83
C GLU A 251 -2.88 -11.87 7.88
N TYR A 252 -2.01 -12.09 8.85
CA TYR A 252 -1.60 -11.07 9.79
C TYR A 252 -0.12 -11.24 10.07
N ASP A 253 0.60 -10.12 10.09
CA ASP A 253 1.95 -10.02 10.60
C ASP A 253 1.86 -9.33 11.96
N GLU A 254 2.38 -9.98 13.00
CA GLU A 254 2.36 -9.45 14.36
C GLU A 254 3.13 -8.13 14.47
N ASP A 255 4.20 -7.97 13.69
CA ASP A 255 5.04 -6.77 13.64
C ASP A 255 4.38 -5.60 12.88
N GLU A 256 3.19 -5.83 12.32
CA GLU A 256 2.41 -4.85 11.57
C GLU A 256 1.17 -4.37 12.32
N MET A 257 0.74 -5.09 13.36
CA MET A 257 -0.53 -4.86 14.06
C MET A 257 -0.64 -3.43 14.63
N SER A 258 0.42 -2.95 15.28
CA SER A 258 0.45 -1.60 15.85
C SER A 258 0.34 -0.50 14.80
N GLN A 259 1.03 -0.64 13.65
CA GLN A 259 0.96 0.34 12.56
C GLN A 259 -0.38 0.34 11.85
N VAL A 260 -0.96 -0.86 11.66
CA VAL A 260 -2.30 -1.00 11.09
C VAL A 260 -3.32 -0.28 11.96
N ILE A 261 -3.25 -0.42 13.29
CA ILE A 261 -4.16 0.30 14.21
C ILE A 261 -3.97 1.82 14.05
N GLU A 262 -2.73 2.32 14.04
CA GLU A 262 -2.45 3.75 13.91
C GLU A 262 -2.93 4.34 12.57
N GLU A 263 -2.80 3.60 11.45
CA GLU A 263 -3.26 4.03 10.13
C GLU A 263 -4.78 3.93 9.95
N PHE A 264 -5.38 2.85 10.47
CA PHE A 264 -6.82 2.60 10.31
C PHE A 264 -7.65 3.40 11.31
N TYR A 265 -7.12 3.65 12.50
CA TYR A 265 -7.81 4.31 13.61
C TYR A 265 -6.93 5.42 14.20
N PRO A 266 -6.58 6.46 13.43
CA PRO A 266 -5.81 7.57 13.96
C PRO A 266 -6.58 8.20 15.11
N SER A 267 -5.90 8.41 16.24
CA SER A 267 -6.44 9.16 17.36
C SER A 267 -6.92 10.50 16.84
N SER A 268 -8.22 10.78 16.92
CA SER A 268 -8.72 12.12 16.71
C SER A 268 -8.01 13.02 17.73
N ALA A 269 -7.21 13.97 17.26
CA ALA A 269 -7.03 15.18 18.06
C ALA A 269 -8.44 15.67 18.44
N PRO A 270 -8.68 16.15 19.68
CA PRO A 270 -9.99 16.66 20.03
C PRO A 270 -10.41 17.67 18.96
N GLU A 271 -11.61 17.50 18.40
CA GLU A 271 -12.23 18.40 17.42
C GLU A 271 -12.56 19.79 18.03
N ASP A 272 -11.83 20.22 19.05
CA ASP A 272 -12.00 21.49 19.75
C ASP A 272 -10.96 22.52 19.29
N ALA A 273 -10.93 22.80 17.98
CA ALA A 273 -10.27 24.02 17.49
C ALA A 273 -10.75 24.52 16.11
N VAL A 274 -11.62 23.78 15.41
CA VAL A 274 -12.07 24.17 14.05
C VAL A 274 -13.58 24.40 13.94
N SER A 275 -14.37 23.98 14.93
CA SER A 275 -15.83 24.21 14.94
C SER A 275 -16.26 25.49 15.68
N SER A 276 -15.42 26.06 16.56
CA SER A 276 -15.79 27.23 17.38
C SER A 276 -15.64 28.59 16.67
N SER A 277 -14.81 28.68 15.62
CA SER A 277 -14.64 29.93 14.84
C SER A 277 -15.73 30.14 13.79
N ILE A 278 -16.39 29.07 13.33
CA ILE A 278 -17.46 29.13 12.33
C ILE A 278 -18.75 29.67 12.94
N VAL A 279 -19.06 29.29 14.19
CA VAL A 279 -20.29 29.72 14.87
C VAL A 279 -20.18 31.15 15.41
N SER A 280 -18.97 31.60 15.81
CA SER A 280 -18.76 33.00 16.22
C SER A 280 -18.79 33.95 15.03
N GLY A 281 -18.13 33.59 13.92
CA GLY A 281 -18.10 34.40 12.69
C GLY A 281 -19.46 34.53 12.01
N LEU A 282 -20.31 33.49 12.02
CA LEU A 282 -21.68 33.62 11.48
C LEU A 282 -22.57 34.52 12.34
N ARG A 283 -22.42 34.50 13.67
CA ARG A 283 -23.24 35.32 14.59
C ARG A 283 -22.88 36.79 14.54
N GLU A 284 -21.62 37.15 14.32
CA GLU A 284 -21.22 38.55 14.16
C GLU A 284 -21.69 39.14 12.82
N ASN A 285 -21.58 38.36 11.73
CA ASN A 285 -22.03 38.81 10.41
C ASN A 285 -23.57 38.98 10.32
N LEU A 286 -24.35 38.14 11.01
CA LEU A 286 -25.80 38.29 11.10
C LEU A 286 -26.25 39.49 11.96
N LYS A 287 -25.46 39.89 12.96
CA LYS A 287 -25.72 41.10 13.75
C LYS A 287 -25.35 42.37 12.97
N ALA A 288 -24.25 42.36 12.23
CA ALA A 288 -23.83 43.47 11.38
C ALA A 288 -24.84 43.74 10.25
N ALA A 289 -25.36 42.68 9.60
CA ALA A 289 -26.34 42.82 8.53
C ALA A 289 -27.71 43.35 8.99
N ARG A 290 -28.10 43.14 10.26
CA ARG A 290 -29.33 43.69 10.84
C ARG A 290 -29.21 45.14 11.30
N SER A 291 -28.00 45.66 11.53
CA SER A 291 -27.79 47.05 11.95
C SER A 291 -27.71 48.03 10.78
N ILE A 292 -27.60 47.55 9.54
CA ILE A 292 -27.48 48.37 8.32
C ILE A 292 -28.85 48.52 7.60
N ALA A 293 -29.86 47.78 8.03
CA ALA A 293 -31.21 47.78 7.46
C ALA A 293 -32.29 48.37 8.41
N GLY A 294 -31.90 49.30 9.29
CA GLY A 294 -32.79 50.05 10.17
C GLY A 294 -32.57 51.54 10.02
#